data_AF-A0A7X4I3G8-F1
#
_entry.id   AF-A0A7X4I3G8-F1
#
_cell.length_a   1.000
_cell.length_b   1.000
_cell.length_c   1.000
_cell.angle_alpha   90.00
_cell.angle_beta   90.00
_cell.angle_gamma   90.00
#
_symmetry.space_group_name_H-M   'P 1'
#
loop_
_entity.id
_entity.type
_entity.pdbx_description
1 polymer ?
#
loop_
_entity_poly.entity_id
_entity_poly.type
_entity_poly.pdbx_seq_one_letter_code
_entity_poly.pdbx_strand_id
1 'polypeptide(L)'
;MTILKSLVVTVLAVVVFGSPTAAQSPVGALAIDERQGDQWGWAVDHETASAAQGMALQECGPGCSVVLTFGRCAAYAADQDADSTAVGWAESYDSATGARQAALAECRSRGSGAGCIVRVWGCNGPVVEEDLDLNRAARRQIQLGLRSAGFDPGGADGLFGPRTRAAIRTWQSSRGTRSTGYLDGPQVEALRGRGARQSPGGGGAARAPPPPPPPKKKKKTR
;
A
#
# COMPACT_ATOMS: atom_id res chain seq x y z
N MET A 1 -26.60 76.56 -15.24
CA MET A 1 -25.16 76.26 -15.19
C MET A 1 -25.00 75.03 -14.30
N THR A 2 -25.15 73.85 -14.89
CA THR A 2 -25.29 72.56 -14.18
C THR A 2 -24.01 71.76 -14.43
N ILE A 3 -23.14 71.67 -13.44
CA ILE A 3 -21.88 70.91 -13.55
C ILE A 3 -22.11 69.51 -12.97
N LEU A 4 -22.13 68.54 -13.87
CA LEU A 4 -22.25 67.10 -13.63
C LEU A 4 -20.97 66.60 -12.93
N LYS A 5 -21.07 66.08 -11.70
CA LYS A 5 -19.95 65.43 -10.99
C LYS A 5 -19.78 64.01 -11.51
N SER A 6 -18.72 63.75 -12.28
CA SER A 6 -18.33 62.40 -12.69
C SER A 6 -17.85 61.59 -11.49
N LEU A 7 -18.56 60.51 -11.15
CA LEU A 7 -18.08 59.45 -10.25
C LEU A 7 -17.13 58.54 -11.05
N VAL A 8 -15.87 58.46 -10.63
CA VAL A 8 -14.93 57.44 -11.11
C VAL A 8 -15.00 56.25 -10.14
N VAL A 9 -15.56 55.14 -10.59
CA VAL A 9 -15.61 53.88 -9.82
C VAL A 9 -14.39 53.04 -10.23
N THR A 10 -13.39 52.96 -9.35
CA THR A 10 -12.19 52.14 -9.56
C THR A 10 -12.48 50.69 -9.19
N VAL A 11 -12.52 49.80 -10.18
CA VAL A 11 -12.67 48.35 -9.96
C VAL A 11 -11.29 47.78 -9.60
N LEU A 12 -11.08 47.43 -8.32
CA LEU A 12 -9.87 46.74 -7.87
C LEU A 12 -9.99 45.26 -8.24
N ALA A 13 -9.25 44.82 -9.26
CA ALA A 13 -9.15 43.40 -9.61
C ALA A 13 -8.32 42.66 -8.56
N VAL A 14 -8.96 41.92 -7.66
CA VAL A 14 -8.29 41.03 -6.71
C VAL A 14 -7.83 39.78 -7.47
N VAL A 15 -6.54 39.73 -7.83
CA VAL A 15 -5.92 38.52 -8.38
C VAL A 15 -5.71 37.53 -7.23
N VAL A 16 -6.58 36.52 -7.14
CA VAL A 16 -6.43 35.41 -6.18
C VAL A 16 -5.35 34.47 -6.71
N PHE A 17 -4.13 34.61 -6.18
CA PHE A 17 -3.09 33.60 -6.39
C PHE A 17 -3.46 32.36 -5.56
N GLY A 18 -3.95 31.32 -6.23
CA GLY A 18 -4.15 30.03 -5.60
C GLY A 18 -2.80 29.47 -5.14
N SER A 19 -2.61 29.32 -3.82
CA SER A 19 -1.42 28.67 -3.26
C SER A 19 -1.31 27.24 -3.80
N PRO A 20 -0.10 26.76 -4.14
CA PRO A 20 0.07 25.37 -4.50
C PRO A 20 -0.36 24.49 -3.33
N THR A 21 -1.35 23.63 -3.54
CA THR A 21 -1.77 22.64 -2.56
C THR A 21 -0.60 21.68 -2.34
N ALA A 22 -0.05 21.65 -1.13
CA ALA A 22 0.94 20.63 -0.78
C ALA A 22 0.30 19.26 -1.00
N ALA A 23 0.97 18.37 -1.74
CA ALA A 23 0.48 17.01 -1.94
C ALA A 23 0.29 16.34 -0.57
N GLN A 24 -0.96 15.97 -0.24
CA GLN A 24 -1.25 15.27 1.01
C GLN A 24 -0.43 13.99 1.07
N SER A 25 0.20 13.71 2.22
CA SER A 25 0.91 12.45 2.40
C SER A 25 -0.08 11.28 2.34
N PRO A 26 0.25 10.19 1.62
CA PRO A 26 -0.64 9.05 1.52
C PRO A 26 -0.93 8.44 2.89
N VAL A 27 -2.19 8.06 3.09
CA VAL A 27 -2.70 7.48 4.33
C VAL A 27 -3.06 6.01 4.10
N GLY A 28 -2.78 5.19 5.11
CA GLY A 28 -3.12 3.79 5.15
C GLY A 28 -3.87 3.44 6.42
N ALA A 29 -4.58 2.32 6.41
CA ALA A 29 -5.29 1.80 7.57
C ALA A 29 -5.22 0.27 7.63
N LEU A 30 -5.20 -0.27 8.84
CA LEU A 30 -5.30 -1.70 9.15
C LEU A 30 -6.57 -1.93 9.97
N ALA A 31 -7.30 -3.00 9.64
CA ALA A 31 -8.50 -3.43 10.34
C ALA A 31 -8.43 -4.92 10.67
N ILE A 32 -8.98 -5.32 11.81
CA ILE A 32 -9.04 -6.72 12.25
C ILE A 32 -10.37 -7.01 12.93
N ASP A 33 -10.73 -8.29 13.01
CA ASP A 33 -11.83 -8.74 13.87
C ASP A 33 -11.44 -8.81 15.36
N GLU A 34 -12.46 -8.87 16.21
CA GLU A 34 -12.33 -9.02 17.66
C GLU A 34 -11.68 -10.35 18.11
N ARG A 35 -11.53 -11.34 17.22
CA ARG A 35 -10.90 -12.64 17.48
C ARG A 35 -9.41 -12.60 17.18
N GLN A 36 -8.74 -11.56 17.67
CA GLN A 36 -7.30 -11.35 17.50
C GLN A 36 -6.88 -11.38 16.01
N GLY A 37 -7.79 -10.92 15.16
CA GLY A 37 -7.60 -10.76 13.73
C GLY A 37 -7.69 -12.02 12.89
N ASP A 38 -8.53 -13.00 13.24
CA ASP A 38 -8.86 -14.15 12.37
C ASP A 38 -9.24 -13.68 10.96
N GLN A 39 -9.99 -12.59 10.88
CA GLN A 39 -10.23 -11.75 9.71
C GLN A 39 -9.48 -10.43 9.86
N TRP A 40 -9.01 -9.91 8.72
CA TRP A 40 -8.29 -8.65 8.67
C TRP A 40 -8.44 -8.02 7.30
N GLY A 41 -8.27 -6.70 7.25
CA GLY A 41 -8.29 -5.90 6.04
C GLY A 41 -7.33 -4.74 6.18
N TRP A 42 -6.97 -4.16 5.04
CA TRP A 42 -5.96 -3.12 5.00
C TRP A 42 -6.16 -2.24 3.77
N ALA A 43 -5.64 -1.03 3.85
CA ALA A 43 -5.66 -0.06 2.78
C ALA A 43 -4.41 0.81 2.86
N VAL A 44 -3.87 1.21 1.72
CA VAL A 44 -2.69 2.07 1.60
C VAL A 44 -2.92 3.08 0.49
N ASP A 45 -2.07 4.10 0.43
CA ASP A 45 -2.02 5.02 -0.71
C ASP A 45 -3.29 5.84 -0.93
N HIS A 46 -4.07 6.08 0.14
CA HIS A 46 -5.28 6.89 0.08
C HIS A 46 -5.03 8.36 0.38
N GLU A 47 -5.83 9.23 -0.21
CA GLU A 47 -5.77 10.68 0.00
C GLU A 47 -6.24 11.09 1.40
N THR A 48 -7.16 10.34 1.99
CA THR A 48 -7.75 10.63 3.31
C THR A 48 -7.77 9.40 4.20
N ALA A 49 -7.74 9.64 5.52
CA ALA A 49 -7.89 8.59 6.52
C ALA A 49 -9.25 7.89 6.40
N SER A 50 -10.34 8.61 6.15
CA SER A 50 -11.68 8.01 6.00
C SER A 50 -11.77 7.05 4.81
N ALA A 51 -11.14 7.39 3.69
CA ALA A 51 -11.06 6.50 2.53
C ALA A 51 -10.24 5.24 2.84
N ALA A 52 -9.08 5.39 3.49
CA ALA A 52 -8.25 4.25 3.91
C ALA A 52 -9.02 3.34 4.88
N GLN A 53 -9.64 3.91 5.91
CA GLN A 53 -10.39 3.18 6.92
C GLN A 53 -11.58 2.43 6.31
N GLY A 54 -12.36 3.10 5.45
CA GLY A 54 -13.49 2.48 4.76
C GLY A 54 -13.06 1.29 3.92
N MET A 55 -11.97 1.41 3.16
CA MET A 55 -11.42 0.31 2.36
C MET A 55 -10.89 -0.83 3.22
N ALA A 56 -10.16 -0.53 4.31
CA ALA A 56 -9.65 -1.55 5.22
C ALA A 56 -10.78 -2.34 5.89
N LEU A 57 -11.85 -1.66 6.31
CA LEU A 57 -13.05 -2.31 6.87
C LEU A 57 -13.81 -3.13 5.83
N GLN A 58 -13.97 -2.60 4.61
CA GLN A 58 -14.62 -3.32 3.52
C GLN A 58 -13.87 -4.61 3.15
N GLU A 59 -12.53 -4.55 3.13
CA GLU A 59 -11.69 -5.73 2.88
C GLU A 59 -11.79 -6.77 4.01
N CYS A 60 -11.87 -6.30 5.26
CA CYS A 60 -11.94 -7.18 6.42
C CYS A 60 -13.30 -7.88 6.52
N GLY A 61 -14.39 -7.12 6.36
CA GLY A 61 -15.77 -7.59 6.46
C GLY A 61 -16.47 -7.22 7.78
N PRO A 62 -17.68 -7.76 8.00
CA PRO A 62 -18.48 -7.47 9.19
C PRO A 62 -17.79 -7.92 10.49
N GLY A 63 -17.89 -7.11 11.54
CA GLY A 63 -17.29 -7.40 12.85
C GLY A 63 -15.83 -6.95 12.99
N CYS A 64 -15.29 -6.28 11.97
CA CYS A 64 -13.96 -5.69 12.04
C CYS A 64 -13.97 -4.25 12.57
N SER A 65 -12.86 -3.85 13.19
CA SER A 65 -12.58 -2.48 13.59
C SER A 65 -11.21 -2.04 13.09
N VAL A 66 -11.03 -0.74 12.86
CA VAL A 66 -9.73 -0.16 12.48
C VAL A 66 -8.82 -0.15 13.70
N VAL A 67 -7.66 -0.79 13.60
CA VAL A 67 -6.66 -0.84 14.67
C VAL A 67 -5.54 0.15 14.50
N LEU A 68 -5.25 0.55 13.26
CA LEU A 68 -4.16 1.49 12.99
C LEU A 68 -4.47 2.31 11.76
N THR A 69 -4.17 3.61 11.83
CA THR A 69 -4.07 4.51 10.67
C THR A 69 -2.63 4.99 10.63
N PHE A 70 -1.99 4.97 9.47
CA PHE A 70 -0.54 5.15 9.35
C PHE A 70 -0.15 5.99 8.12
N GLY A 71 1.05 6.57 8.16
CA GLY A 71 1.58 7.44 7.09
C GLY A 71 2.71 6.82 6.25
N ARG A 72 3.36 5.77 6.74
CA ARG A 72 4.46 5.05 6.07
C ARG A 72 4.19 3.56 6.11
N CYS A 73 5.02 2.77 6.78
CA CYS A 73 4.77 1.35 7.02
C CYS A 73 4.15 1.13 8.38
N ALA A 74 3.28 0.13 8.46
CA ALA A 74 2.62 -0.26 9.68
C ALA A 74 2.42 -1.78 9.70
N ALA A 75 2.47 -2.36 10.90
CA ALA A 75 2.12 -3.74 11.13
C ALA A 75 1.39 -3.90 12.46
N TYR A 76 0.55 -4.92 12.52
CA TYR A 76 -0.17 -5.36 13.71
C TYR A 76 0.04 -6.85 13.91
N ALA A 77 0.42 -7.23 15.12
CA ALA A 77 0.63 -8.59 15.56
C ALA A 77 -0.27 -8.89 16.76
N ALA A 78 -0.76 -10.12 16.82
CA ALA A 78 -1.52 -10.63 17.93
C ALA A 78 -0.99 -12.01 18.33
N ASP A 79 -0.99 -12.28 19.63
CA ASP A 79 -0.90 -13.62 20.16
C ASP A 79 -2.14 -14.41 19.71
N GLN A 80 -2.02 -15.73 19.57
CA GLN A 80 -3.08 -16.58 19.03
C GLN A 80 -3.49 -17.68 20.02
N ASP A 81 -2.94 -17.62 21.23
CA ASP A 81 -3.38 -18.42 22.36
C ASP A 81 -4.82 -18.00 22.75
N ALA A 82 -5.69 -18.98 23.00
CA ALA A 82 -7.15 -18.78 23.10
C ALA A 82 -7.58 -17.71 24.11
N ASP A 83 -6.80 -17.51 25.17
CA ASP A 83 -7.08 -16.57 26.27
C ASP A 83 -6.10 -15.39 26.29
N SER A 84 -5.21 -15.26 25.30
CA SER A 84 -4.23 -14.18 25.26
C SER A 84 -4.82 -12.91 24.67
N THR A 85 -4.65 -11.77 25.34
CA THR A 85 -5.02 -10.45 24.80
C THR A 85 -3.80 -9.68 24.31
N ALA A 86 -2.65 -10.35 24.21
CA ALA A 86 -1.40 -9.73 23.86
C ALA A 86 -1.38 -9.33 22.38
N VAL A 87 -1.13 -8.05 22.16
CA VAL A 87 -1.08 -7.43 20.84
C VAL A 87 0.09 -6.46 20.78
N GLY A 88 0.65 -6.29 19.59
CA GLY A 88 1.69 -5.33 19.29
C GLY A 88 1.46 -4.68 17.94
N TRP A 89 1.83 -3.43 17.81
CA TRP A 89 1.73 -2.68 16.58
C TRP A 89 2.92 -1.74 16.43
N ALA A 90 3.35 -1.49 15.21
CA ALA A 90 4.44 -0.57 14.99
C ALA A 90 4.30 0.12 13.65
N GLU A 91 4.70 1.38 13.63
CA GLU A 91 5.02 2.08 12.39
C GLU A 91 6.54 2.05 12.13
N SER A 92 6.92 2.03 10.86
CA SER A 92 8.32 2.16 10.45
C SER A 92 8.45 3.16 9.31
N TYR A 93 9.49 3.97 9.38
CA TYR A 93 9.86 4.90 8.32
C TYR A 93 10.60 4.21 7.16
N ASP A 94 11.27 3.09 7.44
CA ASP A 94 12.29 2.53 6.54
C ASP A 94 11.80 1.31 5.77
N SER A 95 10.99 0.42 6.38
CA SER A 95 10.55 -0.80 5.70
C SER A 95 9.33 -1.46 6.36
N ALA A 96 8.60 -2.27 5.58
CA ALA A 96 7.56 -3.13 6.15
C ALA A 96 8.17 -4.18 7.09
N THR A 97 9.39 -4.64 6.80
CA THR A 97 10.09 -5.60 7.64
C THR A 97 10.39 -5.04 9.03
N GLY A 98 10.84 -3.78 9.12
CA GLY A 98 11.01 -3.09 10.39
C GLY A 98 9.70 -3.00 11.17
N ALA A 99 8.61 -2.57 10.53
CA ALA A 99 7.29 -2.50 11.16
C ALA A 99 6.84 -3.86 11.70
N ARG A 100 6.96 -4.93 10.89
CA ARG A 100 6.58 -6.30 11.26
C ARG A 100 7.39 -6.83 12.45
N GLN A 101 8.70 -6.63 12.45
CA GLN A 101 9.57 -7.07 13.54
C GLN A 101 9.27 -6.33 14.84
N ALA A 102 9.06 -5.01 14.77
CA ALA A 102 8.72 -4.20 15.93
C ALA A 102 7.34 -4.58 16.51
N ALA A 103 6.32 -4.77 15.66
CA ALA A 103 5.00 -5.22 16.10
C ALA A 103 5.06 -6.60 16.79
N LEU A 104 5.84 -7.54 16.24
CA LEU A 104 6.08 -8.84 16.87
C LEU A 104 6.81 -8.69 18.22
N ALA A 105 7.83 -7.84 18.29
CA ALA A 105 8.58 -7.63 19.53
C ALA A 105 7.67 -7.08 20.65
N GLU A 106 6.79 -6.13 20.32
CA GLU A 106 5.81 -5.60 21.27
C GLU A 106 4.75 -6.64 21.66
N CYS A 107 4.25 -7.43 20.71
CA CYS A 107 3.34 -8.53 21.05
C CYS A 107 4.00 -9.51 22.03
N ARG A 108 5.24 -9.91 21.74
CA ARG A 108 5.99 -10.88 22.55
C ARG A 108 6.34 -10.36 23.94
N SER A 109 6.48 -9.04 24.11
CA SER A 109 6.71 -8.45 25.43
C SER A 109 5.45 -8.45 26.32
N ARG A 110 4.27 -8.66 25.72
CA ARG A 110 2.97 -8.67 26.38
C ARG A 110 2.33 -10.05 26.50
N GLY A 111 2.73 -11.01 25.65
CA GLY A 111 2.11 -12.35 25.54
C GLY A 111 3.00 -13.50 25.97
N SER A 112 2.64 -14.71 25.55
CA SER A 112 3.41 -15.94 25.81
C SER A 112 4.75 -15.99 25.05
N GLY A 113 4.97 -15.04 24.12
CA GLY A 113 6.13 -14.94 23.25
C GLY A 113 6.07 -15.86 22.03
N ALA A 114 5.50 -17.07 22.16
CA ALA A 114 5.47 -18.08 21.10
C ALA A 114 4.24 -17.96 20.18
N GLY A 115 3.09 -17.49 20.68
CA GLY A 115 1.85 -17.38 19.90
C GLY A 115 1.74 -16.11 19.03
N CYS A 116 2.64 -15.14 19.21
CA CYS A 116 2.62 -13.87 18.49
C CYS A 116 2.97 -14.01 17.00
N ILE A 117 2.01 -13.66 16.14
CA ILE A 117 2.18 -13.60 14.68
C ILE A 117 1.70 -12.25 14.14
N VAL A 118 2.27 -11.79 13.01
CA VAL A 118 1.76 -10.63 12.29
C VAL A 118 0.43 -11.00 11.64
N ARG A 119 -0.64 -10.29 11.97
CA ARG A 119 -1.98 -10.48 11.38
C ARG A 119 -2.13 -9.69 10.10
N VAL A 120 -1.74 -8.42 10.16
CA VAL A 120 -1.95 -7.48 9.07
C VAL A 120 -0.84 -6.42 9.07
N TRP A 121 -0.44 -5.98 7.88
CA TRP A 121 0.56 -4.96 7.69
C TRP A 121 0.35 -4.27 6.34
N GLY A 122 0.91 -3.09 6.17
CA GLY A 122 0.85 -2.34 4.93
C GLY A 122 1.81 -1.15 4.93
N CYS A 123 2.09 -0.60 3.77
CA CYS A 123 2.92 0.58 3.63
C CYS A 123 2.39 1.54 2.57
N ASN A 124 2.42 2.83 2.89
CA ASN A 124 2.14 3.92 1.96
C ASN A 124 3.39 4.31 1.20
N GLY A 125 3.19 4.74 -0.04
CA GLY A 125 4.27 5.08 -0.94
C GLY A 125 4.94 3.84 -1.54
N PRO A 126 6.12 3.99 -2.12
CA PRO A 126 6.78 2.96 -2.90
C PRO A 126 7.45 1.88 -2.05
N VAL A 127 6.72 1.30 -1.10
CA VAL A 127 7.22 0.18 -0.30
C VAL A 127 6.61 -1.08 -0.85
N VAL A 128 7.28 -1.60 -1.87
CA VAL A 128 6.94 -2.92 -2.37
C VAL A 128 8.17 -3.65 -2.87
N GLU A 129 9.07 -2.98 -3.59
CA GLU A 129 10.23 -3.67 -4.17
C GLU A 129 11.35 -4.00 -3.19
N GLU A 130 11.41 -3.31 -2.06
CA GLU A 130 12.44 -3.51 -1.04
C GLU A 130 12.18 -4.79 -0.24
N ASP A 131 10.91 -5.09 0.07
CA ASP A 131 10.52 -6.32 0.77
C ASP A 131 10.44 -7.55 -0.14
N LEU A 132 10.57 -7.39 -1.47
CA LEU A 132 10.56 -8.49 -2.43
C LEU A 132 11.93 -9.17 -2.60
N ASP A 133 12.94 -8.72 -1.84
CA ASP A 133 14.32 -9.22 -1.87
C ASP A 133 14.84 -9.45 -3.30
N LEU A 134 14.55 -8.48 -4.17
CA LEU A 134 14.87 -8.55 -5.59
C LEU A 134 16.38 -8.37 -5.77
N ASN A 135 17.12 -9.48 -5.84
CA ASN A 135 18.52 -9.43 -6.22
C ASN A 135 18.70 -8.87 -7.65
N ARG A 136 19.91 -8.45 -8.00
CA ARG A 136 20.21 -7.79 -9.29
C ARG A 136 19.77 -8.64 -10.48
N ALA A 137 19.95 -9.95 -10.44
CA ALA A 137 19.53 -10.85 -11.50
C ALA A 137 17.99 -10.88 -11.65
N ALA A 138 17.27 -10.90 -10.54
CA ALA A 138 15.82 -10.91 -10.52
C ALA A 138 15.23 -9.59 -11.05
N ARG A 139 15.87 -8.45 -10.75
CA ARG A 139 15.52 -7.14 -11.32
C ARG A 139 15.75 -7.09 -12.84
N ARG A 140 16.83 -7.69 -13.33
CA ARG A 140 17.07 -7.82 -14.78
C ARG A 140 15.97 -8.61 -15.47
N GLN A 141 15.51 -9.71 -14.88
CA GLN A 141 14.41 -10.51 -15.43
C GLN A 141 13.12 -9.69 -15.56
N ILE A 142 12.83 -8.85 -14.56
CA ILE A 142 11.67 -7.95 -14.61
C ILE A 142 11.79 -6.92 -15.74
N GLN A 143 12.97 -6.31 -15.94
CA GLN A 143 13.21 -5.39 -17.06
C GLN A 143 13.03 -6.09 -18.42
N LEU A 144 13.50 -7.33 -18.55
CA LEU A 144 13.26 -8.15 -19.74
C LEU A 144 11.76 -8.46 -19.91
N GLY A 145 11.05 -8.74 -18.81
CA GLY A 145 9.61 -8.92 -18.76
C GLY A 145 8.84 -7.71 -19.28
N LEU A 146 9.16 -6.52 -18.77
CA LEU A 146 8.56 -5.25 -19.22
C LEU A 146 8.75 -5.06 -20.72
N ARG A 147 9.98 -5.27 -21.21
CA ARG A 147 10.30 -5.18 -22.64
C ARG A 147 9.48 -6.18 -23.46
N SER A 148 9.37 -7.42 -22.99
CA SER A 148 8.57 -8.46 -23.67
C SER A 148 7.06 -8.14 -23.68
N ALA A 149 6.59 -7.40 -22.68
CA ALA A 149 5.22 -6.91 -22.59
C ALA A 149 4.98 -5.63 -23.40
N GLY A 150 6.00 -5.09 -24.09
CA GLY A 150 5.90 -3.90 -24.94
C GLY A 150 6.20 -2.57 -24.24
N PHE A 151 6.72 -2.60 -23.00
CA PHE A 151 7.06 -1.40 -22.23
C PHE A 151 8.57 -1.30 -22.10
N ASP A 152 9.21 -0.30 -22.69
CA ASP A 152 10.68 -0.18 -22.71
C ASP A 152 11.23 0.37 -21.37
N PRO A 153 11.94 -0.45 -20.56
CA PRO A 153 12.55 0.03 -19.31
C PRO A 153 13.93 0.67 -19.52
N GLY A 154 14.43 0.72 -20.76
CA GLY A 154 15.84 0.95 -21.06
C GLY A 154 16.69 -0.32 -20.91
N GLY A 155 17.92 -0.18 -20.43
CA GLY A 155 18.83 -1.30 -20.22
C GLY A 155 18.31 -2.32 -19.20
N ALA A 156 18.56 -3.62 -19.43
CA ALA A 156 18.26 -4.69 -18.48
C ALA A 156 19.47 -4.97 -17.58
N ASP A 157 19.84 -3.97 -16.77
CA ASP A 157 21.01 -3.94 -15.90
C ASP A 157 20.70 -4.28 -14.43
N GLY A 158 19.43 -4.39 -14.06
CA GLY A 158 18.95 -4.65 -12.71
C GLY A 158 18.83 -3.40 -11.85
N LEU A 159 19.01 -2.22 -12.43
CA LEU A 159 18.84 -0.92 -11.79
C LEU A 159 17.50 -0.32 -12.21
N PHE A 160 16.56 -0.18 -11.28
CA PHE A 160 15.26 0.43 -11.56
C PHE A 160 15.34 1.96 -11.52
N GLY A 161 16.02 2.51 -12.53
CA GLY A 161 16.14 3.95 -12.75
C GLY A 161 14.87 4.59 -13.35
N PRO A 162 14.88 5.91 -13.62
CA PRO A 162 13.71 6.68 -14.05
C PRO A 162 12.97 6.08 -15.27
N ARG A 163 13.69 5.52 -16.24
CA ARG A 163 13.09 4.85 -17.41
C ARG A 163 12.34 3.57 -17.03
N THR A 164 12.94 2.72 -16.20
CA THR A 164 12.26 1.51 -15.70
C THR A 164 11.01 1.89 -14.90
N ARG A 165 11.08 2.94 -14.06
CA ARG A 165 9.91 3.45 -13.32
C ARG A 165 8.78 3.91 -14.25
N ALA A 166 9.12 4.62 -15.33
CA ALA A 166 8.14 5.04 -16.33
C ALA A 166 7.50 3.84 -17.05
N ALA A 167 8.30 2.83 -17.41
CA ALA A 167 7.81 1.60 -18.01
C ALA A 167 6.85 0.85 -17.07
N ILE A 168 7.18 0.74 -15.78
CA ILE A 168 6.31 0.12 -14.76
C ILE A 168 4.98 0.86 -14.66
N ARG A 169 4.98 2.19 -14.58
CA ARG A 169 3.74 2.99 -14.51
C ARG A 169 2.81 2.74 -15.71
N THR A 170 3.41 2.69 -16.90
CA THR A 170 2.67 2.47 -18.15
C THR A 170 2.11 1.05 -18.21
N TRP A 171 2.92 0.06 -17.80
CA TRP A 171 2.48 -1.32 -17.68
C TRP A 171 1.33 -1.47 -16.67
N GLN A 172 1.43 -0.86 -15.48
CA GLN A 172 0.36 -0.84 -14.47
C GLN A 172 -0.92 -0.19 -14.99
N SER A 173 -0.80 0.93 -15.71
CA SER A 173 -1.93 1.63 -16.33
C SER A 173 -2.65 0.72 -17.34
N SER A 174 -1.89 0.02 -18.17
CA SER A 174 -2.44 -0.93 -19.16
C SER A 174 -3.21 -2.11 -18.53
N ARG A 175 -2.97 -2.37 -17.23
CA ARG A 175 -3.63 -3.43 -16.45
C ARG A 175 -4.79 -2.92 -15.61
N GLY A 176 -5.14 -1.63 -15.68
CA GLY A 176 -6.20 -1.04 -14.87
C GLY A 176 -5.86 -0.93 -13.38
N THR A 177 -4.57 -1.00 -13.05
CA THR A 177 -4.04 -0.81 -11.68
C THR A 177 -3.48 0.60 -11.52
N ARG A 178 -3.40 1.11 -10.28
CA ARG A 178 -2.79 2.42 -10.00
C ARG A 178 -1.30 2.41 -10.43
N SER A 179 -0.92 3.41 -11.22
CA SER A 179 0.42 3.59 -11.79
C SER A 179 1.43 4.16 -10.79
N THR A 180 1.79 3.37 -9.78
CA THR A 180 2.76 3.76 -8.73
C THR A 180 4.19 3.86 -9.27
N GLY A 181 4.56 3.04 -10.26
CA GLY A 181 5.94 2.91 -10.76
C GLY A 181 6.81 1.96 -9.94
N TYR A 182 6.22 1.23 -9.00
CA TYR A 182 6.88 0.24 -8.14
C TYR A 182 6.08 -1.05 -8.14
N LEU A 183 6.78 -2.18 -8.17
CA LEU A 183 6.17 -3.49 -8.38
C LEU A 183 5.85 -4.23 -7.08
N ASP A 184 4.68 -4.88 -7.05
CA ASP A 184 4.31 -5.87 -6.03
C ASP A 184 4.70 -7.30 -6.37
N GLY A 185 4.57 -8.21 -5.40
CA GLY A 185 4.91 -9.63 -5.57
C GLY A 185 4.20 -10.28 -6.76
N PRO A 186 2.85 -10.20 -6.83
CA PRO A 186 2.10 -10.64 -8.01
C PRO A 186 2.55 -10.00 -9.33
N GLN A 187 2.85 -8.70 -9.34
CA GLN A 187 3.33 -7.98 -10.52
C GLN A 187 4.72 -8.43 -10.94
N VAL A 188 5.60 -8.69 -9.98
CA VAL A 188 6.92 -9.29 -10.20
C VAL A 188 6.79 -10.67 -10.82
N GLU A 189 5.88 -11.51 -10.33
CA GLU A 189 5.62 -12.83 -10.92
C GLU A 189 5.11 -12.71 -12.36
N ALA A 190 4.16 -11.80 -12.60
CA ALA A 190 3.62 -11.53 -13.93
C ALA A 190 4.68 -11.06 -14.94
N LEU A 191 5.76 -10.41 -14.47
CA LEU A 191 6.87 -9.95 -15.30
C LEU A 191 8.03 -10.95 -15.38
N ARG A 192 8.13 -11.93 -14.47
CA ARG A 192 9.15 -13.00 -14.49
C ARG A 192 8.72 -14.23 -15.29
N GLY A 193 7.42 -14.51 -15.36
CA GLY A 193 6.85 -15.65 -16.08
C GLY A 193 6.72 -15.39 -17.58
N ARG A 194 7.17 -16.34 -18.40
CA ARG A 194 6.99 -16.35 -19.86
C ARG A 194 5.56 -15.94 -20.26
N GLY A 195 5.45 -14.92 -21.11
CA GLY A 195 4.33 -14.67 -22.01
C GLY A 195 2.97 -14.60 -21.34
N ALA A 196 2.52 -13.37 -21.08
CA ALA A 196 1.15 -13.00 -20.78
C ALA A 196 0.10 -14.00 -21.34
N ARG A 197 -0.36 -14.92 -20.49
CA ARG A 197 -1.64 -15.58 -20.66
C ARG A 197 -2.60 -14.96 -19.65
N GLN A 198 -3.67 -14.44 -20.22
CA GLN A 198 -4.60 -13.47 -19.67
C GLN A 198 -5.33 -14.02 -18.44
N SER A 199 -5.64 -13.14 -17.49
CA SER A 199 -6.84 -13.26 -16.66
C SER A 199 -7.60 -11.92 -16.75
N PRO A 200 -8.90 -11.92 -17.05
CA PRO A 200 -9.67 -10.71 -17.30
C PRO A 200 -10.21 -10.09 -16.00
N GLY A 201 -10.19 -8.76 -15.94
CA GLY A 201 -11.19 -7.95 -15.25
C GLY A 201 -11.06 -7.79 -13.73
N GLY A 202 -10.73 -6.57 -13.30
CA GLY A 202 -10.89 -6.14 -11.91
C GLY A 202 -10.17 -4.84 -11.62
N GLY A 203 -10.77 -3.71 -12.02
CA GLY A 203 -10.29 -2.39 -11.62
C GLY A 203 -10.36 -2.24 -10.11
N GLY A 204 -9.20 -2.08 -9.47
CA GLY A 204 -9.04 -1.83 -8.06
C GLY A 204 -7.69 -1.16 -7.84
N ALA A 205 -7.67 -0.11 -7.03
CA ALA A 205 -6.46 0.63 -6.64
C ALA A 205 -5.32 -0.36 -6.34
N ALA A 206 -4.10 -0.03 -6.82
CA ALA A 206 -2.94 -0.90 -6.68
C ALA A 206 -2.79 -1.34 -5.23
N ARG A 207 -3.05 -2.62 -5.00
CA ARG A 207 -2.78 -3.30 -3.75
C ARG A 207 -1.27 -3.51 -3.69
N ALA A 208 -0.59 -2.96 -2.67
CA ALA A 208 0.57 -3.64 -2.10
C ALA A 208 0.27 -5.15 -1.90
N PRO A 209 1.27 -6.04 -1.91
CA PRO A 209 1.03 -7.47 -1.77
C PRO A 209 0.31 -7.71 -0.44
N PRO A 210 -0.82 -8.44 -0.44
CA PRO A 210 -1.52 -8.73 0.81
C PRO A 210 -0.55 -9.43 1.76
N PRO A 211 -0.64 -9.19 3.09
CA PRO A 211 0.00 -10.05 4.07
C PRO A 211 -0.23 -11.52 3.70
N PRO A 212 0.77 -12.41 3.89
CA PRO A 212 0.59 -13.81 3.60
C PRO A 212 -0.67 -14.31 4.32
N PRO A 213 -1.58 -15.02 3.62
CA PRO A 213 -2.82 -15.48 4.23
C PRO A 213 -2.50 -16.37 5.43
N PRO A 214 -3.30 -16.32 6.51
CA PRO A 214 -3.07 -17.16 7.67
C PRO A 214 -3.05 -18.64 7.24
N PRO A 215 -2.18 -19.48 7.84
CA PRO A 215 -2.21 -20.91 7.58
C PRO A 215 -3.62 -21.42 7.86
N LYS A 216 -4.29 -21.98 6.85
CA LYS A 216 -5.63 -22.56 7.01
C LYS A 216 -5.54 -23.60 8.13
N LYS A 217 -6.17 -23.36 9.28
CA LYS A 217 -6.28 -24.36 10.35
C LYS A 217 -6.87 -25.62 9.72
N LYS A 218 -6.09 -26.70 9.63
CA LYS A 218 -6.60 -28.00 9.19
C LYS A 218 -7.72 -28.35 10.18
N LYS A 219 -8.94 -28.47 9.68
CA LYS A 219 -10.09 -28.94 10.46
C LYS A 219 -9.65 -30.29 11.05
N LYS A 220 -9.44 -30.36 12.37
CA LYS A 220 -9.25 -31.65 13.07
C LYS A 220 -10.57 -32.39 12.89
N THR A 221 -10.62 -33.29 11.91
CA THR A 221 -11.68 -34.27 11.81
C THR A 221 -11.59 -35.11 13.08
N ARG A 222 -12.66 -35.08 13.85
CA ARG A 222 -12.82 -35.79 15.11
C ARG A 222 -12.93 -37.30 14.86
#